data_AF-A0A2I0LG71-F1
#
_entry.id   AF-A0A2I0LG71-F1
#
_cell.length_a   1.000
_cell.length_b   1.000
_cell.length_c   1.000
_cell.angle_alpha   90.00
_cell.angle_beta   90.00
_cell.angle_gamma   90.00
#
_symmetry.space_group_name_H-M   'P 1'
#
loop_
_entity.id
_entity.type
_entity.pdbx_description
1 polymer ?
#
loop_
_entity_poly.entity_id
_entity_poly.type
_entity_poly.pdbx_seq_one_letter_code
_entity_poly.pdbx_strand_id
1 'polypeptide(L)'
;LPLVFLKDPSGNRIAQWREVTPRQGIVDLSLPLAAEPALGTYTIEVEGKRHSFSVEEYVLPKFEMTIDLPAVVLEKDKKFQMEICGR
;
A
#
# COMPACT_ATOMS: atom_id res chain seq x y z
N LEU A 1 1.55 -20.55 -16.56
CA LEU A 1 2.51 -19.85 -15.70
C LEU A 1 2.01 -18.41 -15.51
N PRO A 2 1.93 -17.90 -14.27
CA PRO A 2 1.21 -16.65 -13.98
C PRO A 2 1.82 -15.44 -14.68
N LEU A 3 0.95 -14.47 -14.98
CA LEU A 3 1.30 -13.15 -15.48
C LEU A 3 1.29 -12.18 -14.30
N VAL A 4 2.43 -11.56 -14.03
CA VAL A 4 2.57 -10.51 -13.01
C VAL A 4 2.79 -9.18 -13.71
N PHE A 5 2.11 -8.13 -13.26
CA PHE A 5 2.42 -6.79 -13.72
C PHE A 5 2.13 -5.71 -12.70
N LEU A 6 2.76 -4.57 -12.94
CA LEU A 6 2.70 -3.41 -12.07
C LEU A 6 2.22 -2.21 -12.86
N LYS A 7 1.27 -1.48 -12.28
CA LYS A 7 0.72 -0.24 -12.82
C LYS A 7 1.14 0.95 -11.94
N ASP A 8 1.52 2.04 -12.60
CA ASP A 8 1.76 3.33 -11.94
C ASP A 8 0.43 3.99 -11.51
N PRO A 9 0.47 5.13 -10.80
CA PRO A 9 -0.73 5.84 -10.36
C PRO A 9 -1.62 6.33 -11.52
N SER A 10 -1.05 6.53 -12.71
CA SER A 10 -1.79 6.90 -13.93
C SER A 10 -2.40 5.68 -14.64
N GLY A 11 -2.19 4.47 -14.13
CA GLY A 11 -2.69 3.22 -14.70
C GLY A 11 -1.82 2.63 -15.80
N ASN A 12 -0.65 3.22 -16.09
CA ASN A 12 0.27 2.70 -17.09
C ASN A 12 0.96 1.44 -16.55
N ARG A 13 1.06 0.41 -17.38
CA ARG A 13 1.80 -0.80 -17.04
C ARG A 13 3.30 -0.56 -17.19
N ILE A 14 4.01 -0.37 -16.09
CA ILE A 14 5.44 -0.04 -16.09
C ILE A 14 6.37 -1.25 -15.91
N ALA A 15 5.82 -2.40 -15.50
CA ALA A 15 6.57 -3.65 -15.44
C ALA A 15 5.68 -4.87 -15.72
N GLN A 16 6.29 -5.92 -16.25
CA GLN A 16 5.62 -7.18 -16.57
C GLN A 16 6.60 -8.34 -16.52
N TRP A 17 6.19 -9.40 -15.83
CA TRP A 17 6.88 -10.70 -15.85
C TRP A 17 5.91 -11.74 -16.41
N ARG A 18 6.36 -12.42 -17.47
CA ARG A 18 5.59 -13.46 -18.15
C ARG A 18 6.12 -14.81 -17.73
N GLU A 19 5.21 -15.77 -17.68
CA GLU A 19 5.54 -17.17 -17.53
C GLU A 19 6.47 -17.46 -16.33
N VAL A 20 6.21 -16.80 -15.20
CA VAL A 20 7.06 -16.98 -14.01
C VAL A 20 6.81 -18.35 -13.38
N THR A 21 7.89 -19.08 -13.07
CA THR A 21 7.81 -20.41 -12.45
C THR A 21 8.09 -20.29 -10.96
N PRO A 22 7.12 -20.61 -10.08
CA PRO A 22 7.34 -20.59 -8.63
C PRO A 22 8.37 -21.63 -8.19
N ARG A 23 9.22 -21.26 -7.24
CA ARG A 23 10.06 -22.19 -6.48
C ARG A 23 9.42 -22.39 -5.12
N GLN A 24 9.00 -23.64 -4.83
CA GLN A 24 8.29 -23.97 -3.58
C GLN A 24 7.04 -23.08 -3.34
N GLY A 25 6.33 -22.72 -4.41
CA GLY A 25 5.14 -21.87 -4.34
C GLY A 25 5.42 -20.36 -4.26
N ILE A 26 6.69 -19.93 -4.24
CA ILE A 26 7.08 -18.53 -4.15
C ILE A 26 7.72 -18.08 -5.46
N VAL A 27 7.38 -16.87 -5.91
CA VAL A 27 8.09 -16.15 -6.96
C VAL A 27 8.65 -14.88 -6.33
N ASP A 28 9.96 -14.69 -6.44
CA ASP A 28 10.67 -13.49 -5.98
C ASP A 28 11.05 -12.64 -7.20
N LEU A 29 10.62 -11.38 -7.21
CA LEU A 29 10.77 -10.43 -8.31
C LEU A 29 11.20 -9.07 -7.75
N SER A 30 11.97 -8.31 -8.53
CA SER A 30 12.42 -6.97 -8.15
C SER A 30 12.13 -5.96 -9.26
N LEU A 31 11.73 -4.75 -8.86
CA LEU A 31 11.56 -3.62 -9.76
C LEU A 31 12.21 -2.37 -9.12
N PRO A 32 13.29 -1.83 -9.69
CA PRO A 32 13.78 -0.52 -9.29
C PRO A 32 12.79 0.56 -9.77
N LEU A 33 12.45 1.50 -8.88
CA LEU A 33 11.74 2.72 -9.28
C LEU A 33 12.73 3.70 -9.93
N ALA A 34 12.21 4.58 -10.79
CA ALA A 34 12.99 5.67 -11.36
C ALA A 34 13.46 6.64 -10.24
N ALA A 35 14.50 7.42 -10.51
CA ALA A 35 15.00 8.43 -9.56
C ALA A 35 13.93 9.49 -9.22
N GLU A 36 13.08 9.81 -10.19
CA GLU A 36 11.91 10.68 -10.05
C GLU A 36 10.65 9.88 -10.42
N PRO A 37 10.14 9.03 -9.50
CA PRO A 37 8.94 8.24 -9.77
C PRO A 37 7.69 9.10 -9.64
N ALA A 38 6.61 8.71 -10.34
CA ALA A 38 5.31 9.32 -10.11
C ALA A 38 4.85 9.03 -8.67
N LEU A 39 4.52 10.05 -7.89
CA LEU A 39 4.01 9.85 -6.54
C LEU A 39 2.56 9.33 -6.58
N GLY A 40 2.20 8.49 -5.62
CA GLY A 40 0.85 7.96 -5.45
C GLY A 40 0.80 6.45 -5.34
N THR A 41 -0.38 5.89 -5.61
CA THR A 41 -0.67 4.47 -5.41
C THR A 41 -0.32 3.65 -6.65
N TYR A 42 0.63 2.74 -6.48
CA TYR A 42 0.97 1.73 -7.47
C TYR A 42 0.16 0.45 -7.21
N THR A 43 -0.07 -0.34 -8.26
CA THR A 43 -0.82 -1.61 -8.15
C THR A 43 -0.06 -2.75 -8.77
N ILE A 44 0.10 -3.84 -8.03
CA ILE A 44 0.55 -5.15 -8.51
C ILE A 44 -0.69 -5.98 -8.82
N GLU A 45 -0.72 -6.61 -9.99
CA GLU A 45 -1.82 -7.45 -10.44
C GLU A 45 -1.30 -8.82 -10.88
N VAL A 46 -1.90 -9.88 -10.33
CA VAL A 46 -1.57 -11.29 -10.60
C VAL A 46 -2.87 -12.09 -10.68
N GLU A 47 -3.18 -12.63 -11.86
CA GLU A 47 -4.35 -13.50 -12.07
C GLU A 47 -5.67 -12.95 -11.47
N GLY A 48 -5.90 -11.64 -11.64
CA GLY A 48 -7.10 -10.94 -11.13
C GLY A 48 -7.05 -10.52 -9.66
N LYS A 49 -6.02 -10.93 -8.90
CA LYS A 49 -5.74 -10.42 -7.57
C LYS A 49 -4.94 -9.12 -7.66
N ARG A 50 -5.27 -8.16 -6.80
CA ARG A 50 -4.64 -6.84 -6.76
C ARG A 50 -4.07 -6.58 -5.37
N HIS A 51 -2.89 -6.00 -5.34
CA HIS A 51 -2.28 -5.46 -4.14
C HIS A 51 -1.67 -4.09 -4.47
N SER A 52 -1.72 -3.16 -3.55
CA SER A 52 -1.31 -1.77 -3.80
C SER A 52 -0.31 -1.32 -2.75
N PHE A 53 0.59 -0.43 -3.17
CA PHE A 53 1.55 0.24 -2.29
C PHE A 53 1.68 1.70 -2.69
N SER A 54 2.03 2.55 -1.73
CA SER A 54 2.23 3.98 -1.95
C SER A 54 3.69 4.30 -2.22
N VAL A 55 3.93 5.19 -3.16
CA VAL A 55 5.22 5.86 -3.36
C VAL A 55 5.00 7.33 -3.03
N GLU A 56 5.69 7.81 -2.01
CA GLU A 56 5.55 9.15 -1.49
C GLU A 56 6.90 9.70 -1.05
N GLU A 57 7.02 11.02 -1.00
CA GLU A 57 8.16 11.67 -0.37
C GLU A 57 7.90 11.71 1.14
N TYR A 58 8.70 10.96 1.91
CA TYR A 58 8.56 10.94 3.35
C TYR A 58 9.91 10.88 4.06
N VAL A 59 9.91 11.35 5.30
CA VAL A 59 10.97 11.11 6.27
C VAL A 59 10.46 10.14 7.31
N LEU A 60 11.31 9.21 7.76
CA LEU A 60 10.89 8.18 8.71
C LEU A 60 10.48 8.84 10.04
N PRO A 61 9.23 8.66 10.50
CA PRO A 61 8.79 9.18 11.79
C PRO A 61 9.54 8.47 12.92
N LYS A 62 9.85 9.24 13.99
CA LYS A 62 10.61 8.74 15.14
C LYS A 62 9.75 8.19 16.26
N PHE A 63 8.46 8.50 16.22
CA PHE A 63 7.47 8.13 17.21
C PHE A 63 6.19 7.77 16.48
N GLU A 64 5.36 6.98 17.13
CA GLU A 64 4.03 6.62 16.64
C GLU A 64 2.98 7.25 17.56
N MET A 65 1.98 7.89 16.96
CA MET A 65 0.80 8.34 17.70
C MET A 65 -0.37 7.40 17.44
N THR A 66 -1.04 7.02 18.52
CA THR A 66 -2.29 6.25 18.47
C THR A 66 -3.41 7.11 19.01
N ILE A 67 -4.49 7.21 18.25
CA ILE A 67 -5.71 7.91 18.64
C ILE A 67 -6.81 6.86 18.76
N ASP A 68 -7.28 6.62 19.98
CA ASP A 68 -8.39 5.72 20.26
C ASP A 68 -9.70 6.52 20.39
N LEU A 69 -10.67 6.16 19.56
CA LEU A 69 -11.95 6.84 19.41
C LEU A 69 -13.08 5.81 19.57
N PRO A 70 -14.23 6.22 20.15
CA PRO A 70 -15.39 5.35 20.20
C PRO A 70 -15.88 5.01 18.79
N ALA A 71 -16.20 3.75 18.55
CA ALA A 71 -16.61 3.26 17.23
C ALA A 71 -17.91 3.90 16.71
N VAL A 72 -18.77 4.38 17.61
CA VAL A 72 -20.03 5.05 17.30
C VAL A 72 -20.23 6.21 18.27
N VAL A 73 -20.72 7.34 17.74
CA VAL A 73 -21.21 8.49 18.51
C VAL A 73 -22.63 8.80 18.04
N LEU A 74 -23.57 8.98 18.96
CA LEU A 74 -24.97 9.24 18.65
C LEU A 74 -25.21 10.75 18.50
N GLU A 75 -26.18 11.14 17.68
CA GLU A 75 -26.56 12.55 17.46
C GLU A 75 -26.89 13.30 18.78
N LYS A 76 -27.37 12.57 19.79
CA LYS A 76 -27.73 13.13 21.09
C LYS A 76 -26.54 13.27 22.05
N ASP A 77 -25.40 12.68 21.73
CA ASP A 77 -24.22 12.74 22.58
C ASP A 77 -23.63 14.15 22.56
N LYS A 78 -23.62 14.80 23.72
CA LYS A 78 -23.04 16.14 23.86
C LYS A 78 -21.53 16.13 24.02
N LYS A 79 -20.96 14.99 24.42
CA LYS A 79 -19.53 14.74 24.63
C LYS A 79 -19.24 13.27 24.41
N PHE A 80 -18.02 12.96 23.97
CA PHE A 80 -17.46 11.61 23.98
C PHE A 80 -16.00 11.68 24.47
N GLN A 81 -15.44 10.56 24.90
CA GLN A 81 -14.05 10.47 25.33
C GLN A 81 -13.18 9.91 24.20
N MET A 82 -11.93 10.37 24.12
CA MET A 82 -10.90 9.82 23.26
C MET A 82 -9.59 9.71 24.05
N GLU A 83 -8.72 8.80 23.66
CA GLU A 83 -7.38 8.65 24.21
C GLU A 83 -6.34 8.90 23.12
N ILE A 84 -5.32 9.71 23.43
CA ILE A 84 -4.22 10.02 22.51
C ILE A 84 -2.92 9.66 23.21
N CYS A 85 -2.19 8.71 22.63
CA CYS A 85 -0.93 8.19 23.15
C CYS A 85 0.19 8.34 22.11
N GLY A 86 1.42 8.52 22.59
CA GLY A 86 2.63 8.53 21.77
C GLY A 86 3.67 7.55 22.32
N ARG A 87 4.29 6.75 21.45
CA ARG A 87 5.39 5.83 21.78
C ARG A 87 6.63 6.10 20.94
#